data_AF-A0A3M3RWH8-F1
#
_entry.id   AF-A0A3M3RWH8-F1
#
_cell.length_a   1.000
_cell.length_b   1.000
_cell.length_c   1.000
_cell.angle_alpha   90.00
_cell.angle_beta   90.00
_cell.angle_gamma   90.00
#
_symmetry.space_group_name_H-M   'P 1'
#
loop_
_entity.id
_entity.type
_entity.pdbx_description
1 polymer ?
#
loop_
_entity_poly.entity_id
_entity_poly.type
_entity_poly.pdbx_seq_one_letter_code
_entity_poly.pdbx_strand_id
1 'polypeptide(L)'
;MDGSLKAKSDFDDGFLSIQQVIRRYSPLSILVEALRYLYSPVKDPVEQASKHPWLIMLLIKWTFVDPLADAWLPRPDITPGKLHALFQEIYDLSDTGSRPDEYEDVRLFMRALAYQQFLHQTENGLLDIARQVQIFARVPENHYFKTRFLRGLGVSISDFLRLAFAVIAIVKRPEPIINRETLFELCPPFAPATVNAFLSAISVDVQDLPRELRAVDLDLRHANEFLLQTPLLRFPLIKVGGQYWCVSPHVLERSLGHFIYDYLKRVDVGSFNSPFGKSFERYVGEQIERSGLAWADENELLRALPGQGKVVDFIVADGDANVLIDAKGVEMAQRGMAALRRGDVRRATQTSLIKAFEQGHEVAARVAAISDSHPVIHARPSTYLLAVTYKELYIGNGITLAGVIGESELTKIRMQYDPRHLIPDENIYFLTVREFEELMSLVRDGKIGLVEALNRAKQTDSNPLTHKFNFELHIAGWPEAANRKSPLQSVLQTVIDEMRRLVTRSA
;
A
#
# COMPACT_ATOMS: atom_id res chain seq x y z
N MET A 1 20.70 15.94 24.21
CA MET A 1 20.59 14.65 24.94
C MET A 1 19.53 14.69 26.03
N ASP A 2 19.35 15.82 26.73
CA ASP A 2 18.36 15.96 27.82
C ASP A 2 16.89 15.87 27.37
N GLY A 3 16.54 16.47 26.22
CA GLY A 3 15.15 16.47 25.69
C GLY A 3 14.63 15.09 25.23
N SER A 4 15.48 14.24 24.65
CA SER A 4 15.08 12.90 24.18
C SER A 4 14.84 11.92 25.32
N LEU A 5 15.60 12.04 26.42
CA LEU A 5 15.39 11.26 27.64
C LEU A 5 14.09 11.68 28.34
N LYS A 6 13.80 12.99 28.37
CA LYS A 6 12.56 13.51 28.92
C LYS A 6 11.33 13.06 28.13
N ALA A 7 11.33 13.21 26.80
CA ALA A 7 10.21 12.77 25.95
C ALA A 7 9.93 11.27 26.08
N LYS A 8 11.00 10.46 26.23
CA LYS A 8 10.85 9.02 26.52
C LYS A 8 10.21 8.76 27.88
N SER A 9 10.65 9.46 28.93
CA SER A 9 10.06 9.35 30.28
C SER A 9 8.59 9.77 30.27
N ASP A 10 8.26 10.87 29.60
CA ASP A 10 6.89 11.38 29.49
C ASP A 10 5.98 10.37 28.76
N PHE A 11 6.49 9.73 27.68
CA PHE A 11 5.77 8.65 27.01
C PHE A 11 5.56 7.43 27.91
N ASP A 12 6.62 6.95 28.56
CA ASP A 12 6.57 5.76 29.40
C ASP A 12 5.58 5.94 30.56
N ASP A 13 5.60 7.10 31.22
CA ASP A 13 4.68 7.46 32.32
C ASP A 13 3.23 7.59 31.82
N GLY A 14 3.02 8.29 30.70
CA GLY A 14 1.70 8.45 30.10
C GLY A 14 1.10 7.11 29.63
N PHE A 15 1.91 6.26 28.99
CA PHE A 15 1.51 4.92 28.58
C PHE A 15 1.14 4.05 29.80
N LEU A 16 1.92 4.09 30.87
CA LEU A 16 1.61 3.38 32.11
C LEU A 16 0.27 3.82 32.72
N SER A 17 -0.03 5.13 32.71
CA SER A 17 -1.32 5.67 33.16
C SER A 17 -2.48 5.10 32.34
N ILE A 18 -2.39 5.16 31.02
CA ILE A 18 -3.39 4.61 30.08
C ILE A 18 -3.56 3.10 30.30
N GLN A 19 -2.45 2.37 30.45
CA GLN A 19 -2.46 0.93 30.70
C GLN A 19 -3.17 0.57 32.01
N GLN A 20 -2.98 1.37 33.07
CA GLN A 20 -3.71 1.19 34.33
C GLN A 20 -5.21 1.42 34.16
N VAL A 21 -5.64 2.35 33.30
CA VAL A 21 -7.06 2.55 32.97
C VAL A 21 -7.60 1.35 32.20
N ILE A 22 -6.92 0.90 31.14
CA ILE A 22 -7.29 -0.28 30.34
C ILE A 22 -7.51 -1.51 31.23
N ARG A 23 -6.59 -1.77 32.18
CA ARG A 23 -6.63 -2.94 33.07
C ARG A 23 -7.85 -2.98 34.00
N ARG A 24 -8.56 -1.86 34.21
CA ARG A 24 -9.77 -1.81 35.03
C ARG A 24 -11.01 -2.37 34.34
N TYR A 25 -10.97 -2.54 33.01
CA TYR A 25 -12.14 -2.93 32.23
C TYR A 25 -11.95 -4.22 31.44
N SER A 26 -13.06 -4.85 31.08
CA SER A 26 -13.08 -6.01 30.20
C SER A 26 -12.51 -5.63 28.81
N PRO A 27 -11.49 -6.34 28.29
CA PRO A 27 -10.92 -6.09 26.96
C PRO A 27 -11.97 -6.18 25.85
N LEU A 28 -12.93 -7.11 25.99
CA LEU A 28 -14.03 -7.26 25.05
C LEU A 28 -14.94 -6.01 25.08
N SER A 29 -15.22 -5.44 26.25
CA SER A 29 -16.00 -4.21 26.34
C SER A 29 -15.30 -3.01 25.68
N ILE A 30 -13.98 -2.90 25.83
CA ILE A 30 -13.18 -1.87 25.15
C ILE A 30 -13.27 -2.05 23.64
N LEU A 31 -13.14 -3.29 23.14
CA LEU A 31 -13.30 -3.59 21.72
C LEU A 31 -14.70 -3.17 21.22
N VAL A 32 -15.76 -3.60 21.90
CA VAL A 32 -17.15 -3.28 21.52
C VAL A 32 -17.36 -1.77 21.40
N GLU A 33 -17.00 -1.03 22.44
CA GLU A 33 -17.21 0.42 22.47
C GLU A 33 -16.32 1.15 21.46
N ALA A 34 -15.08 0.68 21.23
CA ALA A 34 -14.19 1.23 20.21
C ALA A 34 -14.75 1.06 18.80
N LEU A 35 -15.27 -0.14 18.47
CA LEU A 35 -15.92 -0.39 17.19
C LEU A 35 -17.20 0.44 17.05
N ARG A 36 -18.00 0.56 18.11
CA ARG A 36 -19.21 1.41 18.09
C ARG A 36 -18.86 2.87 17.77
N TYR A 37 -17.79 3.41 18.37
CA TYR A 37 -17.33 4.77 18.08
C TYR A 37 -16.83 4.90 16.62
N LEU A 38 -16.03 3.95 16.13
CA LEU A 38 -15.54 3.97 14.74
C LEU A 38 -16.68 3.98 13.71
N TYR A 39 -17.69 3.15 13.91
CA TYR A 39 -18.85 3.00 13.02
C TYR A 39 -19.98 4.02 13.28
N SER A 40 -19.82 4.91 14.27
CA SER A 40 -20.80 5.97 14.49
C SER A 40 -20.97 6.82 13.22
N PRO A 41 -22.20 7.21 12.83
CA PRO A 41 -22.41 8.00 11.62
C PRO A 41 -21.66 9.34 11.66
N VAL A 42 -21.19 9.79 10.50
CA VAL A 42 -20.54 11.09 10.28
C VAL A 42 -21.13 11.75 9.05
N LYS A 43 -20.98 13.07 8.95
CA LYS A 43 -21.52 13.89 7.86
C LYS A 43 -20.63 13.85 6.63
N ASP A 44 -19.33 13.77 6.81
CA ASP A 44 -18.36 13.84 5.74
C ASP A 44 -17.04 13.10 6.07
N PRO A 45 -16.14 12.90 5.09
CA PRO A 45 -14.86 12.23 5.30
C PRO A 45 -13.92 12.96 6.27
N VAL A 46 -14.06 14.28 6.44
CA VAL A 46 -13.23 15.05 7.37
C VAL A 46 -13.61 14.70 8.80
N GLU A 47 -14.91 14.66 9.12
CA GLU A 47 -15.42 14.23 10.41
C GLU A 47 -15.05 12.75 10.69
N GLN A 48 -15.02 11.89 9.67
CA GLN A 48 -14.51 10.52 9.80
C GLN A 48 -13.02 10.50 10.20
N ALA A 49 -12.19 11.33 9.58
CA ALA A 49 -10.76 11.42 9.89
C ALA A 49 -10.51 12.03 11.28
N SER A 50 -11.35 12.98 11.72
CA SER A 50 -11.29 13.61 13.05
C SER A 50 -11.56 12.64 14.21
N LYS A 51 -12.10 11.45 13.95
CA LYS A 51 -12.16 10.37 14.95
C LYS A 51 -10.80 9.76 15.27
N HIS A 52 -9.76 10.10 14.50
CA HIS A 52 -8.41 9.53 14.61
C HIS A 52 -8.43 7.98 14.64
N PRO A 53 -8.98 7.32 13.60
CA PRO A 53 -9.16 5.87 13.57
C PRO A 53 -7.88 5.09 13.88
N TRP A 54 -6.72 5.62 13.51
CA TRP A 54 -5.42 5.04 13.83
C TRP A 54 -5.10 4.98 15.33
N LEU A 55 -5.51 5.98 16.13
CA LEU A 55 -5.35 5.97 17.59
C LEU A 55 -6.28 4.94 18.24
N ILE A 56 -7.48 4.75 17.66
CA ILE A 56 -8.43 3.74 18.14
C ILE A 56 -7.90 2.33 17.85
N MET A 57 -7.32 2.12 16.66
CA MET A 57 -6.63 0.85 16.34
C MET A 57 -5.46 0.60 17.30
N LEU A 58 -4.72 1.65 17.67
CA LEU A 58 -3.65 1.56 18.65
C LEU A 58 -4.17 1.22 20.05
N LEU A 59 -5.30 1.79 20.49
CA LEU A 59 -5.97 1.39 21.74
C LEU A 59 -6.33 -0.10 21.72
N ILE A 60 -6.93 -0.59 20.63
CA ILE A 60 -7.28 -2.01 20.49
C ILE A 60 -6.00 -2.86 20.62
N LYS A 61 -4.93 -2.49 19.91
CA LYS A 61 -3.63 -3.17 20.02
C LYS A 61 -3.13 -3.19 21.47
N TRP A 62 -3.04 -2.03 22.13
CA TRP A 62 -2.55 -1.93 23.52
C TRP A 62 -3.39 -2.73 24.50
N THR A 63 -4.71 -2.75 24.30
CA THR A 63 -5.66 -3.51 25.13
C THR A 63 -5.40 -5.01 25.07
N PHE A 64 -5.19 -5.57 23.87
CA PHE A 64 -5.03 -7.02 23.71
C PHE A 64 -3.58 -7.50 23.82
N VAL A 65 -2.59 -6.63 23.62
CA VAL A 65 -1.19 -7.01 23.89
C VAL A 65 -0.88 -7.02 25.39
N ASP A 66 -1.63 -6.26 26.21
CA ASP A 66 -1.43 -6.22 27.66
C ASP A 66 -1.35 -7.63 28.27
N PRO A 67 -0.38 -7.90 29.16
CA PRO A 67 -0.23 -9.23 29.77
C PRO A 67 -1.44 -9.70 30.61
N LEU A 68 -2.36 -8.80 30.99
CA LEU A 68 -3.59 -9.13 31.71
C LEU A 68 -4.82 -9.19 30.79
N ALA A 69 -4.64 -9.12 29.46
CA ALA A 69 -5.75 -9.18 28.51
C ALA A 69 -6.47 -10.55 28.56
N ASP A 70 -5.71 -11.63 28.64
CA ASP A 70 -6.17 -13.03 28.71
C ASP A 70 -6.31 -13.56 30.15
N ALA A 71 -5.95 -12.75 31.15
CA ALA A 71 -6.15 -13.11 32.55
C ALA A 71 -7.65 -13.20 32.88
N TRP A 72 -8.05 -14.31 33.52
CA TRP A 72 -9.41 -14.50 34.03
C TRP A 72 -9.62 -13.64 35.28
N LEU A 73 -9.92 -12.36 35.06
CA LEU A 73 -10.19 -11.37 36.09
C LEU A 73 -11.60 -10.80 35.88
N PRO A 74 -12.45 -10.76 36.93
CA PRO A 74 -13.76 -10.11 36.83
C PRO A 74 -13.55 -8.60 36.71
N ARG A 75 -13.71 -8.08 35.49
CA ARG A 75 -13.56 -6.65 35.17
C ARG A 75 -14.89 -6.11 34.65
N PRO A 76 -15.36 -4.93 35.13
CA PRO A 76 -16.57 -4.31 34.61
C PRO A 76 -16.41 -3.91 33.14
N ASP A 77 -17.54 -3.70 32.48
CA ASP A 77 -17.56 -3.13 31.13
C ASP A 77 -17.24 -1.64 31.16
N ILE A 78 -16.49 -1.17 30.16
CA ILE A 78 -16.24 0.26 29.98
C ILE A 78 -17.49 0.97 29.48
N THR A 79 -17.73 2.19 29.94
CA THR A 79 -18.82 3.04 29.43
C THR A 79 -18.33 3.91 28.27
N PRO A 80 -19.23 4.37 27.36
CA PRO A 80 -18.85 5.25 26.25
C PRO A 80 -18.11 6.51 26.72
N GLY A 81 -18.57 7.14 27.81
CA GLY A 81 -17.92 8.34 28.36
C GLY A 81 -16.51 8.07 28.89
N LYS A 82 -16.27 6.91 29.49
CA LYS A 82 -14.92 6.51 29.94
C LYS A 82 -14.02 6.15 28.77
N LEU A 83 -14.56 5.54 27.71
CA LEU A 83 -13.79 5.29 26.49
C LEU A 83 -13.39 6.60 25.81
N HIS A 84 -14.28 7.59 25.69
CA HIS A 84 -13.94 8.90 25.12
C HIS A 84 -12.86 9.63 25.93
N ALA A 85 -12.90 9.55 27.27
CA ALA A 85 -11.83 10.09 28.11
C ALA A 85 -10.49 9.38 27.84
N LEU A 86 -10.51 8.05 27.69
CA LEU A 86 -9.32 7.28 27.32
C LEU A 86 -8.78 7.64 25.93
N PHE A 87 -9.65 7.94 24.97
CA PHE A 87 -9.23 8.44 23.66
C PHE A 87 -8.55 9.81 23.75
N GLN A 88 -9.07 10.71 24.58
CA GLN A 88 -8.44 12.01 24.82
C GLN A 88 -7.05 11.82 25.44
N GLU A 89 -6.90 10.96 26.44
CA GLU A 89 -5.58 10.65 27.04
C GLU A 89 -4.58 10.11 26.02
N ILE A 90 -5.03 9.24 25.09
CA ILE A 90 -4.19 8.71 24.01
C ILE A 90 -3.81 9.80 23.00
N TYR A 91 -4.77 10.67 22.65
CA TYR A 91 -4.53 11.82 21.78
C TYR A 91 -3.50 12.77 22.38
N ASP A 92 -3.65 13.13 23.65
CA ASP A 92 -2.72 14.00 24.37
C ASP A 92 -1.33 13.34 24.47
N LEU A 93 -1.26 12.02 24.68
CA LEU A 93 0.01 11.28 24.69
C LEU A 93 0.70 11.30 23.32
N SER A 94 -0.05 11.43 22.22
CA SER A 94 0.53 11.43 20.86
C SER A 94 1.46 12.62 20.61
N ASP A 95 1.35 13.69 21.40
CA ASP A 95 2.27 14.84 21.39
C ASP A 95 3.70 14.49 21.88
N THR A 96 3.88 13.33 22.52
CA THR A 96 5.21 12.79 22.87
C THR A 96 5.89 12.06 21.70
N GLY A 97 5.17 11.83 20.60
CA GLY A 97 5.72 11.30 19.35
C GLY A 97 6.69 12.26 18.69
N SER A 98 7.44 11.75 17.69
CA SER A 98 8.42 12.59 17.00
C SER A 98 7.79 13.76 16.25
N ARG A 99 8.32 14.96 16.49
CA ARG A 99 7.87 16.23 15.91
C ARG A 99 8.53 16.49 14.54
N PRO A 100 7.95 17.34 13.67
CA PRO A 100 8.50 17.60 12.34
C PRO A 100 9.96 18.07 12.33
N ASP A 101 10.37 18.86 13.33
CA ASP A 101 11.71 19.41 13.50
C ASP A 101 12.75 18.41 14.03
N GLU A 102 12.30 17.23 14.48
CA GLU A 102 13.18 16.14 14.90
C GLU A 102 13.59 15.21 13.74
N TYR A 103 12.94 15.33 12.58
CA TYR A 103 13.31 14.60 11.37
C TYR A 103 14.44 15.32 10.64
N GLU A 104 15.35 14.57 10.02
CA GLU A 104 16.40 15.14 9.15
C GLU A 104 15.81 15.90 7.93
N ASP A 105 14.55 15.63 7.60
CA ASP A 105 13.82 16.27 6.51
C ASP A 105 12.31 16.20 6.78
N VAL A 106 11.59 17.31 6.63
CA VAL A 106 10.12 17.36 6.85
C VAL A 106 9.35 16.37 5.97
N ARG A 107 9.91 15.99 4.81
CA ARG A 107 9.30 14.98 3.93
C ARG A 107 9.30 13.61 4.59
N LEU A 108 10.26 13.28 5.44
CA LEU A 108 10.26 12.04 6.21
C LEU A 108 9.09 11.99 7.20
N PHE A 109 8.82 13.10 7.89
CA PHE A 109 7.66 13.22 8.78
C PHE A 109 6.35 13.04 8.02
N MET A 110 6.18 13.75 6.89
CA MET A 110 4.97 13.63 6.07
C MET A 110 4.75 12.21 5.55
N ARG A 111 5.82 11.49 5.19
CA ARG A 111 5.76 10.08 4.79
C ARG A 111 5.28 9.19 5.93
N ALA A 112 5.84 9.36 7.13
CA ALA A 112 5.43 8.58 8.30
C ALA A 112 3.94 8.79 8.63
N LEU A 113 3.47 10.04 8.59
CA LEU A 113 2.04 10.36 8.73
C LEU A 113 1.20 9.72 7.63
N ALA A 114 1.61 9.82 6.37
CA ALA A 114 0.86 9.30 5.23
C ALA A 114 0.69 7.78 5.29
N TYR A 115 1.72 7.03 5.72
CA TYR A 115 1.61 5.58 5.90
C TYR A 115 0.55 5.17 6.91
N GLN A 116 0.41 5.93 7.99
CA GLN A 116 -0.56 5.63 9.03
C GLN A 116 -1.96 6.16 8.67
N GLN A 117 -2.07 7.43 8.30
CA GLN A 117 -3.37 8.10 8.22
C GLN A 117 -4.10 7.85 6.91
N PHE A 118 -3.41 7.89 5.76
CA PHE A 118 -4.08 7.81 4.46
C PHE A 118 -4.71 6.43 4.20
N LEU A 119 -4.20 5.41 4.88
CA LEU A 119 -4.80 4.07 4.92
C LEU A 119 -6.26 4.10 5.39
N HIS A 120 -6.61 5.04 6.28
CA HIS A 120 -7.95 5.16 6.84
C HIS A 120 -8.85 6.16 6.10
N GLN A 121 -8.37 6.76 5.00
CA GLN A 121 -9.05 7.85 4.29
C GLN A 121 -9.28 7.54 2.81
N THR A 122 -8.82 6.38 2.31
CA THR A 122 -8.90 6.02 0.91
C THR A 122 -9.77 4.77 0.70
N GLU A 123 -10.72 4.85 -0.23
CA GLU A 123 -11.58 3.73 -0.63
C GLU A 123 -11.16 3.21 -2.01
N ASN A 124 -10.38 2.13 -2.04
CA ASN A 124 -9.91 1.53 -3.30
C ASN A 124 -9.93 -0.01 -3.28
N GLY A 125 -10.51 -0.63 -2.25
CA GLY A 125 -10.42 -2.07 -2.04
C GLY A 125 -10.84 -2.89 -3.26
N LEU A 126 -11.92 -2.49 -3.94
CA LEU A 126 -12.43 -3.21 -5.11
C LEU A 126 -11.50 -3.16 -6.32
N LEU A 127 -10.83 -2.03 -6.55
CA LEU A 127 -9.85 -1.92 -7.63
C LEU A 127 -8.58 -2.72 -7.32
N ASP A 128 -8.16 -2.72 -6.05
CA ASP A 128 -7.04 -3.54 -5.59
C ASP A 128 -7.34 -5.06 -5.74
N ILE A 129 -8.58 -5.50 -5.49
CA ILE A 129 -9.03 -6.88 -5.80
C ILE A 129 -8.93 -7.17 -7.31
N ALA A 130 -9.44 -6.27 -8.16
CA ALA A 130 -9.37 -6.44 -9.61
C ALA A 130 -7.91 -6.52 -10.12
N ARG A 131 -6.99 -5.77 -9.50
CA ARG A 131 -5.56 -5.85 -9.80
C ARG A 131 -4.97 -7.20 -9.40
N GLN A 132 -5.32 -7.70 -8.23
CA GLN A 132 -4.88 -9.03 -7.79
C GLN A 132 -5.40 -10.15 -8.72
N VAL A 133 -6.59 -10.01 -9.31
CA VAL A 133 -7.07 -10.95 -10.35
C VAL A 133 -6.08 -10.98 -11.53
N GLN A 134 -5.66 -9.82 -12.02
CA GLN A 134 -4.75 -9.72 -13.17
C GLN A 134 -3.37 -10.32 -12.88
N ILE A 135 -2.82 -10.03 -11.70
CA ILE A 135 -1.46 -10.42 -11.33
C ILE A 135 -1.41 -11.88 -10.87
N PHE A 136 -2.35 -12.32 -10.03
CA PHE A 136 -2.28 -13.60 -9.32
C PHE A 136 -3.22 -14.68 -9.83
N ALA A 137 -4.40 -14.33 -10.37
CA ALA A 137 -5.40 -15.33 -10.78
C ALA A 137 -5.24 -15.78 -12.24
N ARG A 138 -4.71 -14.92 -13.13
CA ARG A 138 -4.55 -15.19 -14.57
C ARG A 138 -3.28 -15.96 -14.95
N VAL A 139 -2.51 -16.41 -13.97
CA VAL A 139 -1.35 -17.30 -14.19
C VAL A 139 -1.79 -18.76 -14.47
N PRO A 140 -0.94 -19.61 -15.06
CA PRO A 140 -1.25 -21.03 -15.28
C PRO A 140 -1.69 -21.76 -14.00
N GLU A 141 -2.53 -22.80 -14.11
CA GLU A 141 -3.07 -23.52 -12.94
C GLU A 141 -1.99 -24.16 -12.05
N ASN A 142 -0.90 -24.63 -12.65
CA ASN A 142 0.25 -25.20 -11.93
C ASN A 142 1.22 -24.14 -11.39
N HIS A 143 0.91 -22.84 -11.52
CA HIS A 143 1.79 -21.77 -11.08
C HIS A 143 1.99 -21.76 -9.55
N TYR A 144 3.15 -21.26 -9.12
CA TYR A 144 3.54 -21.16 -7.71
C TYR A 144 2.47 -20.49 -6.84
N PHE A 145 1.88 -19.38 -7.30
CA PHE A 145 0.86 -18.65 -6.56
C PHE A 145 -0.36 -19.53 -6.23
N LYS A 146 -0.94 -20.16 -7.24
CA LYS A 146 -2.16 -20.96 -7.08
C LYS A 146 -1.93 -22.18 -6.20
N THR A 147 -0.82 -22.89 -6.42
CA THR A 147 -0.48 -24.10 -5.67
C THR A 147 -0.17 -23.80 -4.21
N ARG A 148 0.63 -22.76 -3.92
CA ARG A 148 0.98 -22.38 -2.54
C ARG A 148 -0.19 -21.78 -1.78
N PHE A 149 -0.96 -20.91 -2.41
CA PHE A 149 -2.11 -20.28 -1.77
C PHE A 149 -3.17 -21.31 -1.38
N LEU A 150 -3.53 -22.21 -2.32
CA LEU A 150 -4.50 -23.28 -2.05
C LEU A 150 -4.01 -24.23 -0.95
N ARG A 151 -2.73 -24.66 -1.00
CA ARG A 151 -2.17 -25.55 0.02
C ARG A 151 -2.15 -24.90 1.40
N GLY A 152 -1.90 -23.60 1.46
CA GLY A 152 -1.70 -22.89 2.71
C GLY A 152 -2.98 -22.39 3.38
N LEU A 153 -4.02 -22.09 2.59
CA LEU A 153 -5.29 -21.54 3.10
C LEU A 153 -6.50 -22.44 2.84
N GLY A 154 -6.40 -23.47 1.99
CA GLY A 154 -7.53 -24.34 1.66
C GLY A 154 -8.57 -23.70 0.73
N VAL A 155 -8.28 -22.53 0.15
CA VAL A 155 -9.15 -21.81 -0.78
C VAL A 155 -8.35 -21.39 -2.02
N SER A 156 -8.95 -21.48 -3.20
CA SER A 156 -8.32 -21.04 -4.44
C SER A 156 -8.20 -19.51 -4.50
N ILE A 157 -7.22 -18.99 -5.24
CA ILE A 157 -7.07 -17.53 -5.43
C ILE A 157 -8.35 -16.92 -6.02
N SER A 158 -8.94 -17.56 -7.03
CA SER A 158 -10.14 -17.04 -7.69
C SER A 158 -11.33 -16.98 -6.73
N ASP A 159 -11.53 -18.02 -5.92
CA ASP A 159 -12.64 -18.05 -4.96
C ASP A 159 -12.41 -17.09 -3.80
N PHE A 160 -11.17 -16.97 -3.33
CA PHE A 160 -10.79 -15.98 -2.32
C PHE A 160 -11.11 -14.56 -2.78
N LEU A 161 -10.72 -14.17 -4.01
CA LEU A 161 -10.96 -12.82 -4.52
C LEU A 161 -12.46 -12.52 -4.73
N ARG A 162 -13.25 -13.53 -5.12
CA ARG A 162 -14.71 -13.41 -5.23
C ARG A 162 -15.38 -13.24 -3.85
N LEU A 163 -14.96 -14.00 -2.85
CA LEU A 163 -15.44 -13.86 -1.48
C LEU A 163 -14.98 -12.53 -0.85
N ALA A 164 -13.76 -12.09 -1.14
CA ALA A 164 -13.27 -10.77 -0.73
C ALA A 164 -14.11 -9.64 -1.32
N PHE A 165 -14.46 -9.72 -2.61
CA PHE A 165 -15.38 -8.78 -3.25
C PHE A 165 -16.74 -8.74 -2.52
N ALA A 166 -17.32 -9.91 -2.22
CA ALA A 166 -18.59 -9.99 -1.51
C ALA A 166 -18.51 -9.37 -0.10
N VAL A 167 -17.45 -9.66 0.65
CA VAL A 167 -17.25 -9.08 1.99
C VAL A 167 -17.09 -7.56 1.94
N ILE A 168 -16.29 -7.02 1.01
CA ILE A 168 -16.14 -5.58 0.85
C ILE A 168 -17.50 -4.93 0.54
N ALA A 169 -18.32 -5.55 -0.30
CA ALA A 169 -19.65 -5.05 -0.60
C ALA A 169 -20.61 -5.07 0.61
N ILE A 170 -20.48 -6.05 1.51
CA ILE A 170 -21.30 -6.16 2.74
C ILE A 170 -20.95 -5.05 3.73
N VAL A 171 -19.65 -4.80 3.97
CA VAL A 171 -19.19 -3.87 5.02
C VAL A 171 -19.35 -2.39 4.67
N LYS A 172 -19.87 -2.05 3.48
CA LYS A 172 -20.34 -0.70 3.18
C LYS A 172 -21.61 -0.33 3.96
N ARG A 173 -22.21 -1.28 4.67
CA ARG A 173 -23.30 -1.04 5.63
C ARG A 173 -22.74 -0.52 6.95
N PRO A 174 -23.49 0.31 7.71
CA PRO A 174 -23.01 0.94 8.95
C PRO A 174 -22.90 -0.02 10.15
N GLU A 175 -22.76 -1.33 9.91
CA GLU A 175 -22.69 -2.36 10.95
C GLU A 175 -21.33 -3.06 10.92
N PRO A 176 -20.65 -3.20 12.07
CA PRO A 176 -19.37 -3.87 12.12
C PRO A 176 -19.49 -5.39 12.04
N ILE A 177 -20.69 -5.97 12.17
CA ILE A 177 -20.88 -7.41 12.35
C ILE A 177 -21.25 -8.07 11.02
N ILE A 178 -20.45 -9.08 10.64
CA ILE A 178 -20.73 -9.98 9.52
C ILE A 178 -21.16 -11.31 10.11
N ASN A 179 -22.39 -11.73 9.80
CA ASN A 179 -22.87 -13.07 10.14
C ASN A 179 -22.38 -14.07 9.09
N ARG A 180 -21.95 -15.24 9.56
CA ARG A 180 -21.46 -16.32 8.70
C ARG A 180 -22.55 -16.78 7.73
N GLU A 181 -23.78 -16.83 8.21
CA GLU A 181 -24.97 -17.25 7.47
C GLU A 181 -25.24 -16.30 6.30
N THR A 182 -25.05 -14.99 6.48
CA THR A 182 -25.15 -13.99 5.40
C THR A 182 -24.16 -14.26 4.28
N LEU A 183 -22.95 -14.77 4.58
CA LEU A 183 -21.99 -15.14 3.54
C LEU A 183 -22.41 -16.40 2.79
N PHE A 184 -22.99 -17.40 3.46
CA PHE A 184 -23.53 -18.57 2.76
C PHE A 184 -24.71 -18.20 1.85
N GLU A 185 -25.55 -17.26 2.27
CA GLU A 185 -26.70 -16.78 1.48
C GLU A 185 -26.29 -15.93 0.27
N LEU A 186 -25.23 -15.13 0.40
CA LEU A 186 -24.73 -14.28 -0.69
C LEU A 186 -23.79 -15.02 -1.64
N CYS A 187 -23.21 -16.12 -1.16
CA CYS A 187 -22.27 -16.97 -1.89
C CYS A 187 -22.73 -18.45 -1.91
N PRO A 188 -24.01 -18.78 -2.23
CA PRO A 188 -24.52 -20.15 -2.19
C PRO A 188 -23.79 -21.18 -3.09
N PRO A 189 -23.10 -20.77 -4.18
CA PRO A 189 -22.34 -21.68 -5.04
C PRO A 189 -21.03 -22.16 -4.40
N PHE A 190 -20.56 -21.51 -3.33
CA PHE A 190 -19.31 -21.89 -2.69
C PHE A 190 -19.56 -22.99 -1.66
N ALA A 191 -18.74 -24.03 -1.71
CA ALA A 191 -18.80 -25.09 -0.72
C ALA A 191 -18.58 -24.51 0.70
N PRO A 192 -19.26 -25.04 1.74
CA PRO A 192 -19.11 -24.49 3.09
C PRO A 192 -17.67 -24.46 3.60
N ALA A 193 -16.87 -25.46 3.22
CA ALA A 193 -15.44 -25.52 3.53
C ALA A 193 -14.65 -24.34 2.94
N THR A 194 -15.00 -23.89 1.73
CA THR A 194 -14.34 -22.77 1.05
C THR A 194 -14.61 -21.44 1.76
N VAL A 195 -15.87 -21.19 2.14
CA VAL A 195 -16.25 -19.97 2.90
C VAL A 195 -15.58 -19.98 4.27
N ASN A 196 -15.57 -21.12 4.96
CA ASN A 196 -14.91 -21.26 6.26
C ASN A 196 -13.39 -21.04 6.14
N ALA A 197 -12.75 -21.59 5.11
CA ALA A 197 -11.32 -21.39 4.84
C ALA A 197 -10.99 -19.91 4.59
N PHE A 198 -11.81 -19.23 3.78
CA PHE A 198 -11.69 -17.79 3.54
C PHE A 198 -11.85 -16.98 4.83
N LEU A 199 -12.89 -17.22 5.61
CA LEU A 199 -13.14 -16.51 6.87
C LEU A 199 -12.01 -16.73 7.87
N SER A 200 -11.52 -17.96 8.02
CA SER A 200 -10.37 -18.28 8.87
C SER A 200 -9.09 -17.59 8.41
N ALA A 201 -8.92 -17.33 7.11
CA ALA A 201 -7.74 -16.67 6.58
C ALA A 201 -7.69 -15.16 6.92
N ILE A 202 -8.85 -14.52 7.09
CA ILE A 202 -8.97 -13.06 7.29
C ILE A 202 -9.46 -12.68 8.69
N SER A 203 -9.58 -13.66 9.59
CA SER A 203 -10.06 -13.43 10.95
C SER A 203 -9.17 -14.08 12.01
N VAL A 204 -9.35 -13.60 13.24
CA VAL A 204 -8.75 -14.19 14.44
C VAL A 204 -9.84 -14.33 15.51
N ASP A 205 -9.88 -15.47 16.20
CA ASP A 205 -10.75 -15.64 17.36
C ASP A 205 -10.31 -14.69 18.49
N VAL A 206 -11.27 -14.02 19.14
CA VAL A 206 -10.97 -13.00 20.17
C VAL A 206 -10.11 -13.54 21.33
N GLN A 207 -10.18 -14.84 21.59
CA GLN A 207 -9.36 -15.53 22.59
C GLN A 207 -7.89 -15.67 22.15
N ASP A 208 -7.64 -15.81 20.85
CA ASP A 208 -6.30 -15.90 20.27
C ASP A 208 -5.71 -14.52 19.94
N LEU A 209 -6.54 -13.47 19.88
CA LEU A 209 -6.13 -12.11 19.52
C LEU A 209 -4.94 -11.59 20.35
N PRO A 210 -4.85 -11.78 21.69
CA PRO A 210 -3.66 -11.42 22.45
C PRO A 210 -2.38 -12.10 21.95
N ARG A 211 -2.44 -13.40 21.66
CA ARG A 211 -1.30 -14.18 21.16
C ARG A 211 -0.88 -13.69 19.78
N GLU A 212 -1.83 -13.55 18.86
CA GLU A 212 -1.55 -13.11 17.49
C GLU A 212 -0.97 -11.70 17.46
N LEU A 213 -1.51 -10.76 18.24
CA LEU A 213 -0.97 -9.40 18.32
C LEU A 213 0.43 -9.39 18.92
N ARG A 214 0.69 -10.13 20.01
CA ARG A 214 2.04 -10.24 20.59
C ARG A 214 3.05 -10.86 19.64
N ALA A 215 2.64 -11.81 18.80
CA ALA A 215 3.52 -12.45 17.81
C ALA A 215 3.96 -11.49 16.68
N VAL A 216 3.20 -10.41 16.44
CA VAL A 216 3.49 -9.42 15.40
C VAL A 216 3.97 -8.08 15.95
N ASP A 217 3.79 -7.85 17.25
CA ASP A 217 4.30 -6.70 17.99
C ASP A 217 5.76 -6.94 18.40
N LEU A 218 6.64 -6.93 17.40
CA LEU A 218 8.08 -7.20 17.56
C LEU A 218 8.87 -5.99 18.09
N ASP A 219 8.22 -4.82 18.16
CA ASP A 219 8.83 -3.58 18.63
C ASP A 219 8.45 -3.33 20.10
N LEU A 220 9.44 -3.00 20.92
CA LEU A 220 9.20 -2.55 22.31
C LEU A 220 8.35 -1.27 22.29
N ARG A 221 7.55 -1.05 23.34
CA ARG A 221 6.72 0.16 23.49
C ARG A 221 7.57 1.42 23.28
N HIS A 222 7.14 2.29 22.38
CA HIS A 222 7.83 3.55 22.11
C HIS A 222 6.92 4.59 21.46
N ALA A 223 7.28 5.88 21.60
CA ALA A 223 6.49 7.01 21.09
C ALA A 223 6.19 6.95 19.58
N ASN A 224 7.02 6.30 18.76
CA ASN A 224 6.76 6.18 17.33
C ASN A 224 5.65 5.19 16.96
N GLU A 225 5.03 4.49 17.92
CA GLU A 225 3.87 3.64 17.64
C GLU A 225 2.69 4.42 17.06
N PHE A 226 2.58 5.71 17.36
CA PHE A 226 1.62 6.63 16.76
C PHE A 226 1.83 6.88 15.26
N LEU A 227 2.86 6.30 14.65
CA LEU A 227 3.15 6.41 13.20
C LEU A 227 3.19 5.05 12.51
N LEU A 228 2.99 3.95 13.25
CA LEU A 228 2.98 2.60 12.70
C LEU A 228 1.60 2.22 12.17
N GLN A 229 1.55 1.36 11.16
CA GLN A 229 0.29 0.81 10.68
C GLN A 229 -0.24 -0.25 11.66
N THR A 230 -1.56 -0.39 11.68
CA THR A 230 -2.21 -1.37 12.56
C THR A 230 -1.86 -2.82 12.17
N PRO A 231 -1.48 -3.69 13.13
CA PRO A 231 -1.28 -5.11 12.87
C PRO A 231 -2.57 -5.83 12.44
N LEU A 232 -3.74 -5.22 12.69
CA LEU A 232 -5.05 -5.73 12.29
C LEU A 232 -5.22 -5.82 10.77
N LEU A 233 -4.31 -5.25 9.96
CA LEU A 233 -4.24 -5.50 8.51
C LEU A 233 -4.04 -6.99 8.17
N ARG A 234 -3.50 -7.80 9.10
CA ARG A 234 -3.33 -9.25 8.90
C ARG A 234 -4.61 -10.05 9.12
N PHE A 235 -5.53 -9.53 9.94
CA PHE A 235 -6.79 -10.16 10.33
C PHE A 235 -7.82 -9.05 10.56
N PRO A 236 -8.39 -8.49 9.47
CA PRO A 236 -9.30 -7.35 9.56
C PRO A 236 -10.63 -7.68 10.25
N LEU A 237 -10.90 -8.96 10.51
CA LEU A 237 -12.07 -9.43 11.26
C LEU A 237 -11.65 -10.07 12.59
N ILE A 238 -12.40 -9.79 13.66
CA ILE A 238 -12.27 -10.45 14.96
C ILE A 238 -13.49 -11.34 15.17
N LYS A 239 -13.29 -12.63 15.39
CA LYS A 239 -14.37 -13.59 15.60
C LYS A 239 -14.77 -13.63 17.07
N VAL A 240 -16.03 -13.32 17.35
CA VAL A 240 -16.63 -13.26 18.69
C VAL A 240 -17.94 -14.05 18.67
N GLY A 241 -18.03 -15.13 19.46
CA GLY A 241 -19.28 -15.90 19.59
C GLY A 241 -19.84 -16.45 18.27
N GLY A 242 -18.98 -16.72 17.28
CA GLY A 242 -19.38 -17.19 15.95
C GLY A 242 -19.70 -16.08 14.93
N GLN A 243 -19.72 -14.82 15.35
CA GLN A 243 -19.86 -13.65 14.49
C GLN A 243 -18.49 -13.08 14.14
N TYR A 244 -18.39 -12.36 13.02
CA TYR A 244 -17.14 -11.76 12.55
C TYR A 244 -17.25 -10.23 12.61
N TRP A 245 -16.49 -9.61 13.49
CA TRP A 245 -16.52 -8.16 13.71
C TRP A 245 -15.43 -7.50 12.89
N CYS A 246 -15.83 -6.73 11.89
CA CYS A 246 -14.95 -5.93 11.05
C CYS A 246 -14.40 -4.74 11.84
N VAL A 247 -13.08 -4.70 12.03
CA VAL A 247 -12.46 -3.64 12.84
C VAL A 247 -12.63 -2.25 12.21
N SER A 248 -12.60 -2.19 10.89
CA SER A 248 -12.87 -0.99 10.10
C SER A 248 -13.01 -1.37 8.62
N PRO A 249 -13.95 -0.77 7.86
CA PRO A 249 -14.07 -1.01 6.43
C PRO A 249 -12.77 -0.68 5.67
N HIS A 250 -12.08 0.40 6.06
CA HIS A 250 -10.80 0.79 5.44
C HIS A 250 -9.69 -0.23 5.69
N VAL A 251 -9.60 -0.77 6.91
CA VAL A 251 -8.61 -1.81 7.24
C VAL A 251 -8.91 -3.10 6.48
N LEU A 252 -10.19 -3.46 6.37
CA LEU A 252 -10.64 -4.61 5.60
C LEU A 252 -10.32 -4.46 4.11
N GLU A 253 -10.68 -3.33 3.49
CA GLU A 253 -10.38 -3.04 2.09
C GLU A 253 -8.89 -3.10 1.81
N ARG A 254 -8.07 -2.49 2.67
CA ARG A 254 -6.62 -2.48 2.50
C ARG A 254 -6.01 -3.87 2.68
N SER A 255 -6.47 -4.61 3.68
CA SER A 255 -6.04 -6.00 3.93
C SER A 255 -6.36 -6.88 2.73
N LEU A 256 -7.62 -6.89 2.29
CA LEU A 256 -8.08 -7.72 1.18
C LEU A 256 -7.45 -7.30 -0.15
N GLY A 257 -7.22 -6.00 -0.37
CA GLY A 257 -6.61 -5.44 -1.58
C GLY A 257 -5.16 -5.87 -1.82
N HIS A 258 -4.45 -6.33 -0.78
CA HIS A 258 -3.05 -6.79 -0.88
C HIS A 258 -2.84 -8.20 -0.32
N PHE A 259 -3.91 -8.89 0.05
CA PHE A 259 -3.85 -10.13 0.84
C PHE A 259 -3.01 -11.22 0.19
N ILE A 260 -3.16 -11.47 -1.11
CA ILE A 260 -2.45 -12.58 -1.79
C ILE A 260 -0.95 -12.30 -1.78
N TYR A 261 -0.56 -11.07 -2.12
CA TYR A 261 0.84 -10.63 -2.07
C TYR A 261 1.39 -10.77 -0.65
N ASP A 262 0.70 -10.24 0.35
CA ASP A 262 1.15 -10.23 1.75
C ASP A 262 1.25 -11.63 2.35
N TYR A 263 0.31 -12.50 2.00
CA TYR A 263 0.31 -13.89 2.44
C TYR A 263 1.48 -14.66 1.83
N LEU A 264 1.60 -14.67 0.49
CA LEU A 264 2.61 -15.49 -0.19
C LEU A 264 4.03 -15.03 0.15
N LYS A 265 4.25 -13.72 0.22
CA LYS A 265 5.54 -13.16 0.64
C LYS A 265 5.90 -13.56 2.06
N ARG A 266 4.95 -13.52 2.99
CA ARG A 266 5.18 -13.90 4.40
C ARG A 266 5.51 -15.37 4.57
N VAL A 267 4.89 -16.25 3.78
CA VAL A 267 5.11 -17.71 3.89
C VAL A 267 6.47 -18.11 3.35
N ASP A 268 6.93 -17.53 2.23
CA ASP A 268 8.20 -17.88 1.61
C ASP A 268 8.74 -16.72 0.75
N VAL A 269 9.41 -15.76 1.40
CA VAL A 269 9.99 -14.57 0.75
C VAL A 269 10.94 -14.97 -0.40
N GLY A 270 11.77 -15.99 -0.18
CA GLY A 270 12.81 -16.41 -1.12
C GLY A 270 12.22 -16.92 -2.44
N SER A 271 11.23 -17.80 -2.36
CA SER A 271 10.60 -18.36 -3.55
C SER A 271 9.52 -17.46 -4.15
N PHE A 272 8.98 -16.49 -3.41
CA PHE A 272 7.94 -15.58 -3.88
C PHE A 272 8.44 -14.48 -4.80
N ASN A 273 9.59 -13.86 -4.47
CA ASN A 273 10.03 -12.61 -5.10
C ASN A 273 10.22 -12.73 -6.62
N SER A 274 10.81 -13.82 -7.10
CA SER A 274 11.09 -13.98 -8.54
C SER A 274 9.82 -14.22 -9.37
N PRO A 275 8.91 -15.15 -9.03
CA PRO A 275 7.63 -15.27 -9.72
C PRO A 275 6.78 -14.00 -9.68
N PHE A 276 6.82 -13.28 -8.55
CA PHE A 276 6.10 -12.01 -8.41
C PHE A 276 6.66 -10.91 -9.30
N GLY A 277 7.99 -10.69 -9.30
CA GLY A 277 8.64 -9.71 -10.18
C GLY A 277 8.20 -9.88 -11.63
N LYS A 278 8.35 -11.09 -12.17
CA LYS A 278 7.92 -11.42 -13.55
C LYS A 278 6.44 -11.16 -13.82
N SER A 279 5.58 -11.50 -12.86
CA SER A 279 4.12 -11.30 -13.03
C SER A 279 3.75 -9.82 -12.96
N PHE A 280 4.47 -9.04 -12.14
CA PHE A 280 4.27 -7.61 -11.99
C PHE A 280 4.82 -6.82 -13.20
N GLU A 281 6.03 -7.16 -13.67
CA GLU A 281 6.62 -6.63 -14.92
C GLU A 281 5.68 -6.87 -16.10
N ARG A 282 5.20 -8.10 -16.29
CA ARG A 282 4.20 -8.42 -17.32
C ARG A 282 2.96 -7.54 -17.20
N TYR A 283 2.45 -7.35 -15.97
CA TYR A 283 1.27 -6.54 -15.73
C TYR A 283 1.48 -5.06 -16.09
N VAL A 284 2.65 -4.49 -15.78
CA VAL A 284 3.04 -3.13 -16.19
C VAL A 284 3.14 -3.05 -17.71
N GLY A 285 3.78 -4.03 -18.36
CA GLY A 285 3.87 -4.14 -19.82
C GLY A 285 2.50 -4.16 -20.50
N GLU A 286 1.52 -4.89 -19.95
CA GLU A 286 0.15 -4.89 -20.46
C GLU A 286 -0.52 -3.50 -20.42
N GLN A 287 -0.18 -2.63 -19.46
CA GLN A 287 -0.71 -1.26 -19.44
C GLN A 287 -0.02 -0.38 -20.50
N ILE A 288 1.28 -0.58 -20.73
CA ILE A 288 2.04 0.11 -21.80
C ILE A 288 1.50 -0.29 -23.16
N GLU A 289 1.34 -1.60 -23.41
CA GLU A 289 0.80 -2.12 -24.67
C GLU A 289 -0.58 -1.53 -24.99
N ARG A 290 -1.46 -1.44 -23.98
CA ARG A 290 -2.81 -0.87 -24.13
C ARG A 290 -2.80 0.63 -24.41
N SER A 291 -1.72 1.35 -24.14
CA SER A 291 -1.64 2.79 -24.42
C SER A 291 -1.55 3.12 -25.90
N GLY A 292 -1.13 2.15 -26.74
CA GLY A 292 -0.89 2.36 -28.16
C GLY A 292 0.41 3.12 -28.49
N LEU A 293 1.21 3.48 -27.48
CA LEU A 293 2.53 4.08 -27.69
C LEU A 293 3.52 3.05 -28.25
N ALA A 294 4.53 3.50 -28.98
CA ALA A 294 5.61 2.64 -29.44
C ALA A 294 6.55 2.33 -28.26
N TRP A 295 6.86 1.06 -28.04
CA TRP A 295 7.64 0.62 -26.88
C TRP A 295 8.53 -0.58 -27.23
N ALA A 296 9.50 -0.85 -26.37
CA ALA A 296 10.37 -2.03 -26.44
C ALA A 296 10.61 -2.59 -25.03
N ASP A 297 10.72 -3.91 -24.92
CA ASP A 297 10.93 -4.63 -23.66
C ASP A 297 12.42 -4.79 -23.28
N GLU A 298 12.68 -5.39 -22.11
CA GLU A 298 14.03 -5.74 -21.64
C GLU A 298 14.82 -6.56 -22.69
N ASN A 299 14.18 -7.51 -23.38
CA ASN A 299 14.86 -8.38 -24.34
C ASN A 299 15.27 -7.61 -25.60
N GLU A 300 14.45 -6.67 -26.05
CA GLU A 300 14.77 -5.75 -27.15
C GLU A 300 15.88 -4.76 -26.74
N LEU A 301 15.80 -4.20 -25.53
CA LEU A 301 16.82 -3.33 -24.97
C LEU A 301 18.19 -4.02 -24.90
N LEU A 302 18.24 -5.24 -24.38
CA LEU A 302 19.48 -6.02 -24.29
C LEU A 302 20.09 -6.37 -25.66
N ARG A 303 19.25 -6.50 -26.70
CA ARG A 303 19.70 -6.77 -28.08
C ARG A 303 20.18 -5.52 -28.80
N ALA A 304 19.53 -4.37 -28.56
CA ALA A 304 19.80 -3.13 -29.29
C ALA A 304 20.88 -2.25 -28.63
N LEU A 305 21.00 -2.27 -27.29
CA LEU A 305 21.91 -1.38 -26.59
C LEU A 305 23.36 -1.90 -26.63
N PRO A 306 24.35 -1.02 -26.87
CA PRO A 306 25.75 -1.41 -26.82
C PRO A 306 26.18 -1.81 -25.40
N GLY A 307 27.16 -2.72 -25.31
CA GLY A 307 27.75 -3.15 -24.03
C GLY A 307 26.92 -4.18 -23.25
N GLN A 308 27.44 -4.58 -22.10
CA GLN A 308 26.76 -5.43 -21.13
C GLN A 308 26.36 -4.59 -19.93
N GLY A 309 25.22 -4.91 -19.31
CA GLY A 309 24.69 -4.08 -18.25
C GLY A 309 23.26 -4.45 -17.90
N LYS A 310 22.78 -3.94 -16.76
CA LYS A 310 21.35 -4.06 -16.44
C LYS A 310 20.59 -3.02 -17.25
N VAL A 311 19.34 -3.34 -17.56
CA VAL A 311 18.44 -2.42 -18.24
C VAL A 311 17.19 -2.22 -17.40
N VAL A 312 16.39 -1.23 -17.76
CA VAL A 312 15.01 -1.08 -17.29
C VAL A 312 14.12 -2.08 -18.01
N ASP A 313 12.92 -2.32 -17.48
CA ASP A 313 12.00 -3.32 -18.06
C ASP A 313 11.43 -2.86 -19.41
N PHE A 314 11.21 -1.55 -19.59
CA PHE A 314 10.64 -0.99 -20.81
C PHE A 314 11.23 0.37 -21.19
N ILE A 315 11.27 0.66 -22.49
CA ILE A 315 11.41 2.02 -23.02
C ILE A 315 10.19 2.34 -23.89
N VAL A 316 9.62 3.51 -23.68
CA VAL A 316 8.48 4.03 -24.45
C VAL A 316 8.91 5.28 -25.20
N ALA A 317 8.49 5.38 -26.45
CA ALA A 317 8.64 6.55 -27.30
C ALA A 317 7.33 7.34 -27.34
N ASP A 318 7.38 8.60 -26.93
CA ASP A 318 6.27 9.55 -27.04
C ASP A 318 6.81 10.91 -27.49
N GLY A 319 6.53 11.28 -28.73
CA GLY A 319 7.13 12.43 -29.41
C GLY A 319 8.67 12.39 -29.39
N ASP A 320 9.27 13.49 -28.97
CA ASP A 320 10.73 13.69 -28.90
C ASP A 320 11.33 13.32 -27.54
N ALA A 321 10.68 12.42 -26.78
CA ALA A 321 11.22 11.94 -25.51
C ALA A 321 11.22 10.41 -25.37
N ASN A 322 12.24 9.93 -24.67
CA ASN A 322 12.34 8.58 -24.15
C ASN A 322 11.69 8.53 -22.76
N VAL A 323 10.83 7.55 -22.50
CA VAL A 323 10.32 7.27 -21.16
C VAL A 323 10.78 5.88 -20.75
N LEU A 324 11.73 5.82 -19.84
CA LEU A 324 12.24 4.57 -19.26
C LEU A 324 11.31 4.15 -18.14
N ILE A 325 10.89 2.89 -18.11
CA ILE A 325 9.95 2.36 -17.12
C ILE A 325 10.52 1.10 -16.48
N ASP A 326 10.54 1.10 -15.15
CA ASP A 326 11.12 0.04 -14.33
C ASP A 326 10.14 -0.37 -13.23
N ALA A 327 9.64 -1.60 -13.32
CA ALA A 327 8.63 -2.19 -12.44
C ALA A 327 9.29 -2.82 -11.21
N LYS A 328 9.07 -2.22 -10.05
CA LYS A 328 9.60 -2.70 -8.77
C LYS A 328 8.49 -3.26 -7.89
N GLY A 329 8.47 -4.58 -7.74
CA GLY A 329 7.57 -5.33 -6.86
C GLY A 329 7.83 -5.13 -5.35
N VAL A 330 8.04 -3.91 -4.90
CA VAL A 330 8.53 -3.60 -3.54
C VAL A 330 7.45 -3.00 -2.63
N GLU A 331 7.72 -3.14 -1.33
CA GLU A 331 7.02 -2.46 -0.25
C GLU A 331 8.06 -2.01 0.80
N MET A 332 7.69 -1.03 1.63
CA MET A 332 8.53 -0.59 2.74
C MET A 332 8.24 -1.42 4.00
N ALA A 333 9.26 -1.79 4.77
CA ALA A 333 9.05 -2.36 6.10
C ALA A 333 8.56 -1.28 7.09
N GLN A 334 7.80 -1.64 8.13
CA GLN A 334 7.24 -0.70 9.13
C GLN A 334 8.29 0.27 9.70
N ARG A 335 9.47 -0.23 10.10
CA ARG A 335 10.57 0.61 10.59
C ARG A 335 11.09 1.62 9.55
N GLY A 336 11.02 1.27 8.26
CA GLY A 336 11.33 2.20 7.17
C GLY A 336 10.22 3.23 6.92
N MET A 337 8.96 2.90 7.23
CA MET A 337 7.82 3.80 7.13
C MET A 337 7.88 4.93 8.17
N ALA A 338 8.23 4.59 9.41
CA ALA A 338 8.36 5.53 10.54
C ALA A 338 9.80 6.03 10.78
N ALA A 339 10.66 5.94 9.76
CA ALA A 339 12.08 6.28 9.88
C ALA A 339 12.31 7.78 10.05
N LEU A 340 13.01 8.15 11.12
CA LEU A 340 13.40 9.53 11.44
C LEU A 340 14.61 10.04 10.63
N ARG A 341 15.47 9.11 10.21
CA ARG A 341 16.76 9.40 9.56
C ARG A 341 16.76 8.92 8.12
N ARG A 342 17.43 9.67 7.25
CA ARG A 342 17.65 9.30 5.84
C ARG A 342 18.33 7.95 5.72
N GLY A 343 19.27 7.64 6.62
CA GLY A 343 19.99 6.35 6.64
C GLY A 343 19.08 5.12 6.82
N ASP A 344 17.99 5.25 7.58
CA ASP A 344 17.06 4.14 7.82
C ASP A 344 16.09 3.95 6.64
N VAL A 345 15.61 5.05 6.04
CA VAL A 345 14.86 4.98 4.78
C VAL A 345 15.75 4.45 3.65
N ARG A 346 17.00 4.92 3.58
CA ARG A 346 17.99 4.41 2.64
C ARG A 346 18.13 2.91 2.80
N ARG A 347 18.37 2.37 3.99
CA ARG A 347 18.49 0.92 4.20
C ARG A 347 17.22 0.16 3.76
N ALA A 348 16.04 0.75 3.99
CA ALA A 348 14.76 0.17 3.61
C ALA A 348 14.45 0.27 2.10
N THR A 349 15.01 1.24 1.38
CA THR A 349 14.80 1.50 -0.06
C THR A 349 16.01 1.12 -0.92
N GLN A 350 17.12 0.73 -0.29
CA GLN A 350 18.46 0.60 -0.87
C GLN A 350 18.51 -0.36 -2.05
N THR A 351 17.58 -1.30 -2.11
CA THR A 351 17.62 -2.42 -3.05
C THR A 351 16.68 -2.26 -4.24
N SER A 352 15.81 -1.25 -4.29
CA SER A 352 14.80 -1.11 -5.35
C SER A 352 14.78 0.26 -6.01
N LEU A 353 14.59 1.35 -5.25
CA LEU A 353 14.49 2.68 -5.85
C LEU A 353 15.85 3.21 -6.33
N ILE A 354 16.89 2.98 -5.53
CA ILE A 354 18.26 3.33 -5.92
C ILE A 354 18.69 2.53 -7.16
N LYS A 355 18.29 1.26 -7.25
CA LYS A 355 18.57 0.43 -8.44
C LYS A 355 17.82 0.92 -9.67
N ALA A 356 16.54 1.29 -9.54
CA ALA A 356 15.77 1.88 -10.63
C ALA A 356 16.44 3.16 -11.15
N PHE A 357 16.90 4.02 -10.23
CA PHE A 357 17.63 5.25 -10.54
C PHE A 357 18.95 4.96 -11.29
N GLU A 358 19.72 3.98 -10.82
CA GLU A 358 20.97 3.55 -11.46
C GLU A 358 20.73 2.96 -12.86
N GLN A 359 19.78 2.02 -12.99
CA GLN A 359 19.39 1.39 -14.26
C GLN A 359 18.89 2.42 -15.28
N GLY A 360 18.11 3.41 -14.84
CA GLY A 360 17.63 4.47 -15.71
C GLY A 360 18.78 5.30 -16.31
N HIS A 361 19.75 5.70 -15.48
CA HIS A 361 20.93 6.44 -15.96
C HIS A 361 21.83 5.59 -16.86
N GLU A 362 22.00 4.30 -16.54
CA GLU A 362 22.76 3.36 -17.36
C GLU A 362 22.15 3.23 -18.76
N VAL A 363 20.83 3.04 -18.84
CA VAL A 363 20.12 2.94 -20.11
C VAL A 363 20.14 4.26 -20.87
N ALA A 364 19.92 5.41 -20.21
CA ALA A 364 19.99 6.72 -20.86
C ALA A 364 21.35 6.97 -21.52
N ALA A 365 22.45 6.65 -20.81
CA ALA A 365 23.80 6.78 -21.35
C ALA A 365 24.04 5.85 -22.55
N ARG A 366 23.55 4.61 -22.48
CA ARG A 366 23.69 3.62 -23.57
C ARG A 366 22.85 3.99 -24.79
N VAL A 367 21.63 4.51 -24.60
CA VAL A 367 20.76 5.00 -25.67
C VAL A 367 21.39 6.19 -26.39
N ALA A 368 22.01 7.11 -25.65
CA ALA A 368 22.69 8.26 -26.24
C ALA A 368 23.91 7.88 -27.11
N ALA A 369 24.48 6.70 -26.89
CA ALA A 369 25.62 6.18 -27.66
C ALA A 369 25.19 5.37 -28.91
N ILE A 370 23.89 5.11 -29.11
CA ILE A 370 23.40 4.40 -30.29
C ILE A 370 23.53 5.29 -31.53
N SER A 371 24.07 4.73 -32.61
CA SER A 371 24.09 5.33 -33.96
C SER A 371 23.05 4.73 -34.91
N ASP A 372 22.38 3.65 -34.48
CA ASP A 372 21.39 2.91 -35.25
C ASP A 372 20.01 3.57 -35.28
N SER A 373 19.29 3.28 -36.35
CA SER A 373 17.92 3.76 -36.63
C SER A 373 16.84 2.82 -36.08
N HIS A 374 16.99 2.35 -34.84
CA HIS A 374 15.94 1.54 -34.23
C HIS A 374 14.67 2.39 -34.05
N PRO A 375 13.47 1.89 -34.44
CA PRO A 375 12.25 2.71 -34.45
C PRO A 375 11.86 3.27 -33.08
N VAL A 376 12.08 2.47 -32.02
CA VAL A 376 11.84 2.88 -30.62
C VAL A 376 13.11 3.32 -29.89
N ILE A 377 14.15 2.48 -29.88
CA ILE A 377 15.36 2.64 -29.07
C ILE A 377 16.40 3.56 -29.77
N HIS A 378 16.25 4.87 -29.65
CA HIS A 378 17.25 5.82 -30.16
C HIS A 378 17.34 7.07 -29.29
N ALA A 379 18.41 7.84 -29.49
CA ALA A 379 18.64 9.08 -28.78
C ALA A 379 17.54 10.10 -29.09
N ARG A 380 16.94 10.66 -28.04
CA ARG A 380 15.94 11.74 -28.12
C ARG A 380 16.35 12.91 -27.23
N PRO A 381 15.88 14.15 -27.52
CA PRO A 381 16.23 15.34 -26.75
C PRO A 381 15.95 15.26 -25.24
N SER A 382 14.97 14.46 -24.81
CA SER A 382 14.60 14.33 -23.41
C SER A 382 14.43 12.87 -23.01
N THR A 383 14.81 12.56 -21.77
CA THR A 383 14.59 11.25 -21.16
C THR A 383 13.88 11.45 -19.82
N TYR A 384 12.87 10.62 -19.56
CA TYR A 384 12.19 10.49 -18.28
C TYR A 384 12.42 9.09 -17.73
N LEU A 385 12.31 8.95 -16.41
CA LEU A 385 12.34 7.68 -15.71
C LEU A 385 11.11 7.53 -14.83
N LEU A 386 10.37 6.45 -15.01
CA LEU A 386 9.25 6.04 -14.16
C LEU A 386 9.62 4.74 -13.44
N ALA A 387 9.76 4.81 -12.13
CA ALA A 387 9.83 3.61 -11.30
C ALA A 387 8.42 3.27 -10.79
N VAL A 388 7.85 2.16 -11.28
CA VAL A 388 6.48 1.74 -10.95
C VAL A 388 6.52 0.74 -9.79
N THR A 389 5.95 1.08 -8.64
CA THR A 389 5.98 0.26 -7.43
C THR A 389 4.66 -0.46 -7.18
N TYR A 390 4.70 -1.66 -6.61
CA TYR A 390 3.46 -2.39 -6.29
C TYR A 390 2.67 -1.71 -5.16
N LYS A 391 3.35 -1.30 -4.09
CA LYS A 391 2.77 -0.54 -2.98
C LYS A 391 3.36 0.87 -2.90
N GLU A 392 2.62 1.74 -2.24
CA GLU A 392 3.01 3.12 -1.98
C GLU A 392 4.29 3.21 -1.15
N LEU A 393 5.19 4.09 -1.60
CA LEU A 393 6.45 4.41 -0.92
C LEU A 393 6.51 5.88 -0.47
N TYR A 394 5.57 6.71 -0.91
CA TYR A 394 5.47 8.15 -0.69
C TYR A 394 6.78 8.89 -1.03
N ILE A 395 7.32 8.63 -2.22
CA ILE A 395 8.51 9.32 -2.72
C ILE A 395 8.14 10.37 -3.76
N GLY A 396 7.16 10.10 -4.64
CA GLY A 396 6.68 11.05 -5.64
C GLY A 396 7.65 11.25 -6.81
N ASN A 397 8.79 11.91 -6.57
CA ASN A 397 9.74 12.31 -7.62
C ASN A 397 11.23 12.21 -7.22
N GLY A 398 12.12 12.40 -8.19
CA GLY A 398 13.58 12.34 -8.01
C GLY A 398 14.13 13.37 -7.04
N ILE A 399 13.56 14.58 -7.00
CA ILE A 399 13.95 15.64 -6.06
C ILE A 399 13.68 15.18 -4.61
N THR A 400 12.50 14.60 -4.38
CA THR A 400 12.12 14.08 -3.06
C THR A 400 12.96 12.86 -2.68
N LEU A 401 13.26 11.96 -3.63
CA LEU A 401 14.18 10.85 -3.40
C LEU A 401 15.54 11.36 -2.89
N ALA A 402 16.10 12.38 -3.52
CA ALA A 402 17.37 12.98 -3.12
C ALA A 402 17.34 13.55 -1.70
N GLY A 403 16.23 14.22 -1.34
CA GLY A 403 16.00 14.72 0.02
C GLY A 403 15.84 13.61 1.07
N VAL A 404 15.22 12.50 0.71
CA VAL A 404 14.89 11.39 1.63
C VAL A 404 16.03 10.38 1.79
N ILE A 405 16.81 10.11 0.73
CA ILE A 405 17.93 9.15 0.76
C ILE A 405 19.28 9.86 1.02
N GLY A 406 19.39 11.13 0.61
CA GLY A 406 20.60 11.93 0.69
C GLY A 406 21.31 12.10 -0.67
N GLU A 407 21.61 13.35 -1.02
CA GLU A 407 22.22 13.76 -2.30
C GLU A 407 23.55 13.05 -2.61
N SER A 408 24.35 12.77 -1.58
CA SER A 408 25.69 12.21 -1.74
C SER A 408 25.67 10.81 -2.36
N GLU A 409 24.62 10.03 -2.18
CA GLU A 409 24.52 8.70 -2.79
C GLU A 409 24.07 8.75 -4.24
N LEU A 410 23.08 9.59 -4.57
CA LEU A 410 22.67 9.76 -5.96
C LEU A 410 23.79 10.39 -6.78
N THR A 411 24.58 11.27 -6.18
CA THR A 411 25.78 11.86 -6.81
C THR A 411 26.79 10.79 -7.21
N LYS A 412 27.03 9.76 -6.38
CA LYS A 412 27.96 8.66 -6.74
C LYS A 412 27.48 7.86 -7.95
N ILE A 413 26.17 7.74 -8.14
CA ILE A 413 25.61 7.09 -9.33
C ILE A 413 25.81 7.99 -10.55
N ARG A 414 25.44 9.27 -10.46
CA ARG A 414 25.57 10.23 -11.56
C ARG A 414 27.02 10.39 -12.04
N MET A 415 27.99 10.37 -11.13
CA MET A 415 29.42 10.46 -11.45
C MET A 415 29.96 9.33 -12.34
N GLN A 416 29.20 8.23 -12.53
CA GLN A 416 29.57 7.12 -13.41
C GLN A 416 29.23 7.39 -14.88
N TYR A 417 28.44 8.43 -15.17
CA TYR A 417 27.91 8.70 -16.51
C TYR A 417 28.28 10.12 -16.98
N ASP A 418 28.26 10.33 -18.31
CA ASP A 418 28.50 11.65 -18.90
C ASP A 418 27.38 12.62 -18.43
N PRO A 419 27.73 13.80 -17.89
CA PRO A 419 26.75 14.80 -17.45
C PRO A 419 25.72 15.20 -18.50
N ARG A 420 26.05 15.09 -19.80
CA ARG A 420 25.16 15.43 -20.93
C ARG A 420 24.05 14.40 -21.16
N HIS A 421 24.17 13.22 -20.55
CA HIS A 421 23.23 12.10 -20.72
C HIS A 421 22.53 11.71 -19.42
N LEU A 422 22.74 12.47 -18.34
CA LEU A 422 22.03 12.27 -17.08
C LEU A 422 20.55 12.60 -17.23
N ILE A 423 19.71 11.85 -16.53
CA ILE A 423 18.29 12.15 -16.44
C ILE A 423 18.11 13.22 -15.35
N PRO A 424 17.53 14.39 -15.65
CA PRO A 424 17.27 15.40 -14.63
C PRO A 424 16.33 14.86 -13.54
N ASP A 425 16.54 15.23 -12.28
CA ASP A 425 15.75 14.71 -11.15
C ASP A 425 14.25 15.03 -11.27
N GLU A 426 13.92 16.16 -11.87
CA GLU A 426 12.54 16.58 -12.13
C GLU A 426 11.88 15.83 -13.30
N ASN A 427 12.65 15.00 -14.02
CA ASN A 427 12.16 14.05 -15.02
C ASN A 427 12.03 12.62 -14.46
N ILE A 428 12.27 12.40 -13.16
CA ILE A 428 12.20 11.10 -12.51
C ILE A 428 10.98 11.05 -11.58
N TYR A 429 10.12 10.06 -11.77
CA TYR A 429 8.93 9.86 -10.93
C TYR A 429 8.83 8.43 -10.39
N PHE A 430 8.28 8.33 -9.19
CA PHE A 430 8.00 7.08 -8.48
C PHE A 430 6.48 6.96 -8.34
N LEU A 431 5.89 6.08 -9.14
CA LEU A 431 4.44 5.89 -9.18
C LEU A 431 4.11 4.54 -8.56
N THR A 432 3.05 4.48 -7.79
CA THR A 432 2.37 3.21 -7.53
C THR A 432 1.79 2.67 -8.84
N VAL A 433 1.61 1.35 -8.90
CA VAL A 433 0.93 0.69 -10.03
C VAL A 433 -0.46 1.27 -10.28
N ARG A 434 -1.15 1.74 -9.24
CA ARG A 434 -2.43 2.45 -9.37
C ARG A 434 -2.28 3.77 -10.11
N GLU A 435 -1.34 4.62 -9.71
CA GLU A 435 -1.09 5.91 -10.37
C GLU A 435 -0.66 5.69 -11.82
N PHE A 436 0.15 4.66 -12.07
CA PHE A 436 0.55 4.26 -13.42
C PHE A 436 -0.64 3.79 -14.27
N GLU A 437 -1.52 2.94 -13.73
CA GLU A 437 -2.77 2.53 -14.39
C GLU A 437 -3.65 3.72 -14.76
N GLU A 438 -3.83 4.66 -13.83
CA GLU A 438 -4.63 5.85 -14.07
C GLU A 438 -4.02 6.73 -15.17
N LEU A 439 -2.71 6.99 -15.09
CA LEU A 439 -1.98 7.75 -16.11
C LEU A 439 -2.11 7.07 -17.49
N MET A 440 -1.78 5.78 -17.57
CA MET A 440 -1.82 5.03 -18.83
C MET A 440 -3.24 4.88 -19.38
N SER A 441 -4.27 4.90 -18.53
CA SER A 441 -5.65 4.96 -18.97
C SER A 441 -5.97 6.29 -19.66
N LEU A 442 -5.46 7.42 -19.15
CA LEU A 442 -5.66 8.73 -19.81
C LEU A 442 -4.92 8.79 -21.16
N VAL A 443 -3.71 8.22 -21.21
CA VAL A 443 -2.91 8.12 -22.44
C VAL A 443 -3.63 7.27 -23.49
N ARG A 444 -4.07 6.06 -23.12
CA ARG A 444 -4.86 5.17 -24.00
C ARG A 444 -6.09 5.87 -24.56
N ASP A 445 -6.81 6.60 -23.72
CA ASP A 445 -8.06 7.26 -24.11
C ASP A 445 -7.81 8.54 -24.94
N GLY A 446 -6.55 8.84 -25.28
CA GLY A 446 -6.16 10.00 -26.08
C GLY A 446 -6.40 11.33 -25.37
N LYS A 447 -6.57 11.31 -24.05
CA LYS A 447 -6.89 12.50 -23.26
C LYS A 447 -5.67 13.37 -23.00
N ILE A 448 -4.49 12.76 -22.85
CA ILE A 448 -3.22 13.44 -22.62
C ILE A 448 -2.07 12.58 -23.16
N GLY A 449 -1.01 13.19 -23.69
CA GLY A 449 0.23 12.45 -23.99
C GLY A 449 0.96 12.02 -22.72
N LEU A 450 1.76 10.94 -22.76
CA LEU A 450 2.52 10.49 -21.61
C LEU A 450 3.56 11.54 -21.21
N VAL A 451 4.32 12.05 -22.19
CA VAL A 451 5.35 13.08 -21.96
C VAL A 451 4.71 14.44 -21.63
N GLU A 452 3.54 14.73 -22.19
CA GLU A 452 2.76 15.91 -21.81
C GLU A 452 2.37 15.87 -20.33
N ALA A 453 1.86 14.73 -19.86
CA ALA A 453 1.49 14.51 -18.47
C ALA A 453 2.69 14.68 -17.51
N LEU A 454 3.86 14.11 -17.86
CA LEU A 454 5.08 14.25 -17.08
C LEU A 454 5.61 15.69 -17.06
N ASN A 455 5.49 16.42 -18.17
CA ASN A 455 5.83 17.84 -18.21
C ASN A 455 4.90 18.68 -17.34
N ARG A 456 3.60 18.36 -17.32
CA ARG A 456 2.62 19.05 -16.48
C ARG A 456 2.89 18.81 -14.99
N ALA A 457 3.24 17.57 -14.62
CA ALA A 457 3.70 17.24 -13.27
C ALA A 457 4.98 18.02 -12.91
N LYS A 458 5.98 18.02 -13.80
CA LYS A 458 7.25 18.76 -13.63
C LYS A 458 7.04 20.26 -13.40
N GLN A 459 6.16 20.88 -14.19
CA GLN A 459 5.82 22.30 -14.03
C GLN A 459 5.15 22.56 -12.68
N THR A 460 4.21 21.71 -12.29
CA THR A 460 3.51 21.80 -11.00
C THR A 460 4.50 21.66 -9.83
N ASP A 461 5.46 20.75 -9.94
CA ASP A 461 6.45 20.46 -8.91
C ASP A 461 7.58 21.49 -8.82
N SER A 462 7.80 22.26 -9.89
CA SER A 462 8.83 23.31 -9.90
C SER A 462 8.54 24.47 -8.93
N ASN A 463 7.28 24.65 -8.52
CA ASN A 463 6.87 25.67 -7.56
C ASN A 463 6.45 25.01 -6.23
N PRO A 464 7.14 25.31 -5.10
CA PRO A 464 6.81 24.74 -3.78
C PRO A 464 5.34 24.93 -3.34
N LEU A 465 4.65 25.97 -3.81
CA LEU A 465 3.25 26.22 -3.47
C LEU A 465 2.27 25.31 -4.24
N THR A 466 2.70 24.75 -5.37
CA THR A 466 1.87 23.88 -6.22
C THR A 466 2.34 22.44 -6.22
N HIS A 467 3.56 22.17 -5.71
CA HIS A 467 4.18 20.86 -5.56
C HIS A 467 3.21 19.83 -4.97
N LYS A 468 3.20 18.62 -5.53
CA LYS A 468 2.32 17.55 -5.08
C LYS A 468 3.09 16.45 -4.35
N PHE A 469 2.45 15.89 -3.35
CA PHE A 469 3.06 14.87 -2.50
C PHE A 469 3.23 13.51 -3.20
N ASN A 470 2.30 13.15 -4.08
CA ASN A 470 2.35 11.96 -4.91
C ASN A 470 1.72 12.23 -6.29
N PHE A 471 1.80 11.24 -7.18
CA PHE A 471 1.37 11.42 -8.56
C PHE A 471 -0.15 11.41 -8.72
N GLU A 472 -0.87 10.72 -7.84
CA GLU A 472 -2.33 10.74 -7.76
C GLU A 472 -2.87 12.18 -7.62
N LEU A 473 -2.21 13.01 -6.81
CA LEU A 473 -2.60 14.42 -6.64
C LEU A 473 -2.35 15.28 -7.87
N HIS A 474 -1.40 14.92 -8.74
CA HIS A 474 -1.28 15.55 -10.06
C HIS A 474 -2.46 15.17 -10.94
N ILE A 475 -2.71 13.86 -11.09
CA ILE A 475 -3.80 13.33 -11.93
C ILE A 475 -5.14 13.92 -11.48
N ALA A 476 -5.41 13.95 -10.18
CA ALA A 476 -6.66 14.51 -9.63
C ALA A 476 -6.85 16.00 -9.93
N GLY A 477 -5.76 16.75 -10.13
CA GLY A 477 -5.80 18.16 -10.50
C GLY A 477 -6.03 18.42 -12.00
N TRP A 478 -6.02 17.39 -12.84
CA TRP A 478 -6.15 17.54 -14.28
C TRP A 478 -7.61 17.48 -14.75
N PRO A 479 -8.07 18.43 -15.60
CA PRO A 479 -9.42 18.39 -16.18
C PRO A 479 -9.76 17.07 -16.89
N GLU A 480 -8.78 16.45 -17.54
CA GLU A 480 -8.89 15.19 -18.28
C GLU A 480 -9.26 14.00 -17.38
N ALA A 481 -8.87 14.08 -16.11
CA ALA A 481 -9.17 13.09 -15.09
C ALA A 481 -10.59 13.20 -14.54
N ALA A 482 -11.34 14.26 -14.89
CA ALA A 482 -12.75 14.35 -14.56
C ALA A 482 -13.52 13.18 -15.20
N ASN A 483 -14.37 12.51 -14.40
CA ASN A 483 -15.13 11.33 -14.82
C ASN A 483 -14.25 10.17 -15.36
N ARG A 484 -13.00 10.06 -14.91
CA ARG A 484 -12.13 8.93 -15.29
C ARG A 484 -12.76 7.59 -14.92
N LYS A 485 -12.73 6.64 -15.85
CA LYS A 485 -13.08 5.24 -15.57
C LYS A 485 -11.78 4.51 -15.24
N SER A 486 -11.78 3.75 -14.15
CA SER A 486 -10.62 2.91 -13.83
C SER A 486 -10.40 1.88 -14.94
N PRO A 487 -9.15 1.64 -15.38
CA PRO A 487 -8.85 0.59 -16.36
C PRO A 487 -9.20 -0.81 -15.85
N LEU A 488 -9.36 -0.97 -14.53
CA LEU A 488 -9.77 -2.21 -13.88
C LEU A 488 -11.28 -2.37 -13.75
N GLN A 489 -12.08 -1.39 -14.18
CA GLN A 489 -13.54 -1.46 -14.06
C GLN A 489 -14.13 -2.63 -14.85
N SER A 490 -13.58 -2.95 -16.04
CA SER A 490 -14.02 -4.10 -16.83
C SER A 490 -13.72 -5.45 -16.15
N VAL A 491 -12.60 -5.52 -15.44
CA VAL A 491 -12.19 -6.69 -14.64
C VAL A 491 -13.15 -6.87 -13.48
N LEU A 492 -13.47 -5.78 -12.78
CA LEU A 492 -14.44 -5.78 -11.70
C LEU A 492 -15.83 -6.20 -12.20
N GLN A 493 -16.24 -5.69 -13.36
CA GLN A 493 -17.51 -6.09 -13.99
C GLN A 493 -17.54 -7.58 -14.31
N THR A 494 -16.43 -8.15 -14.76
CA THR A 494 -16.31 -9.61 -14.98
C THR A 494 -16.51 -10.39 -13.69
N VAL A 495 -15.89 -9.96 -12.58
CA VAL A 495 -16.08 -10.58 -11.26
C VAL A 495 -17.54 -10.49 -10.81
N ILE A 496 -18.19 -9.34 -11.01
CA ILE A 496 -19.61 -9.13 -10.70
C ILE A 496 -20.49 -10.07 -11.52
N ASP A 497 -20.25 -10.17 -12.82
CA ASP A 497 -21.04 -11.01 -13.72
C ASP A 497 -20.86 -12.50 -13.40
N GLU A 498 -19.65 -12.93 -13.05
CA GLU A 498 -19.40 -14.28 -12.54
C GLU A 498 -20.19 -14.56 -11.27
N MET A 499 -20.13 -13.65 -10.28
CA MET A 499 -20.89 -13.78 -9.03
C MET A 499 -22.39 -13.86 -9.28
N ARG A 500 -22.94 -13.02 -10.17
CA ARG A 500 -24.36 -13.06 -10.56
C ARG A 500 -24.75 -14.39 -11.20
N ARG A 501 -23.94 -14.90 -12.13
CA ARG A 501 -24.19 -16.21 -12.78
C ARG A 501 -24.15 -17.35 -11.78
N LEU A 502 -23.22 -17.30 -10.84
CA LEU A 502 -23.08 -18.29 -9.78
C LEU A 502 -24.36 -18.31 -8.92
N VAL A 503 -24.86 -17.15 -8.47
CA VAL A 503 -26.12 -17.06 -7.70
C VAL A 503 -27.33 -17.55 -8.51
N THR A 504 -27.43 -17.20 -9.79
CA THR A 504 -28.59 -17.56 -10.64
C THR A 504 -28.64 -19.05 -10.97
N ARG A 505 -27.53 -19.78 -10.92
CA ARG A 505 -27.48 -21.24 -11.15
C ARG A 505 -27.83 -22.07 -9.91
N SER A 506 -27.82 -21.45 -8.73
CA SER A 506 -28.14 -22.08 -7.44
C SER A 506 -29.58 -21.84 -6.99
N ALA A 507 -30.33 -20.97 -7.69
CA ALA A 507 -31.76 -20.76 -7.55
C ALA A 507 -32.51 -21.56 -8.63
#